data_AF-A0A9N9JT19-F1
#
_entry.id   AF-A0A9N9JT19-F1
#
_cell.length_a   1.000
_cell.length_b   1.000
_cell.length_c   1.000
_cell.angle_alpha   90.00
_cell.angle_beta   90.00
_cell.angle_gamma   90.00
#
_symmetry.space_group_name_H-M   'P 1'
#
loop_
_entity.id
_entity.type
_entity.pdbx_description
1 polymer ?
#
loop_
_entity_poly.entity_id
_entity_poly.type
_entity_poly.pdbx_seq_one_letter_code
_entity_poly.pdbx_strand_id
1 'polypeptide(L)'
;SKLENSLRDDSKLYNSDRFARSLIVYMRGAILFQLIHPFLRNYVPYFKNKINDVLESRDYILKTLNNMIEKRNSDFTNIPQKL
;
A
#
# COMPACT_ATOMS: atom_id res chain seq x y z
N SER A 1 5.32 -21.76 20.57
CA SER A 1 4.80 -21.52 21.95
C SER A 1 5.32 -20.18 22.49
N LYS A 2 4.42 -19.22 22.76
CA LYS A 2 4.62 -17.81 23.17
C LYS A 2 5.51 -16.91 22.29
N LEU A 3 6.74 -17.29 21.99
CA LEU A 3 7.70 -16.51 21.19
C LEU A 3 7.26 -16.35 19.73
N GLU A 4 6.72 -17.42 19.15
CA GLU A 4 6.15 -17.43 17.79
C GLU A 4 4.92 -16.50 17.65
N ASN A 5 4.09 -16.42 18.68
CA ASN A 5 2.92 -15.53 18.68
C ASN A 5 3.35 -14.05 18.77
N SER A 6 4.36 -13.74 19.60
CA SER A 6 4.95 -12.39 19.67
C SER A 6 5.51 -11.95 18.31
N LEU A 7 6.33 -12.80 17.68
CA LEU A 7 6.91 -12.53 16.36
C LEU A 7 5.82 -12.31 15.29
N ARG A 8 4.74 -13.08 15.37
CA ARG A 8 3.60 -12.97 14.45
C ARG A 8 2.84 -11.67 14.66
N ASP A 9 2.65 -11.21 15.90
CA ASP A 9 1.98 -9.95 16.16
C ASP A 9 2.87 -8.74 15.82
N ASP A 10 4.17 -8.82 16.06
CA ASP A 10 5.16 -7.82 15.62
C ASP A 10 5.16 -7.67 14.10
N SER A 11 5.15 -8.80 13.37
CA SER A 11 5.10 -8.76 11.90
C SER A 11 3.78 -8.20 11.35
N LYS A 12 2.63 -8.50 11.99
CA LYS A 12 1.34 -7.88 11.61
C LYS A 12 1.36 -6.37 11.83
N LEU A 13 1.89 -5.93 12.97
CA LEU A 13 1.95 -4.52 13.36
C LEU A 13 2.91 -3.73 12.46
N TYR A 14 4.05 -4.32 12.10
CA TYR A 14 4.97 -3.78 11.11
C TYR A 14 4.31 -3.65 9.72
N ASN A 15 3.59 -4.68 9.29
CA ASN A 15 2.91 -4.67 8.00
C ASN A 15 1.77 -3.64 7.95
N SER A 16 1.02 -3.45 9.03
CA SER A 16 -0.05 -2.46 9.11
C SER A 16 0.49 -1.03 9.17
N ASP A 17 1.54 -0.76 9.94
CA ASP A 17 2.22 0.54 9.97
C ASP A 17 2.78 0.92 8.59
N ARG A 18 3.46 -0.02 7.92
CA ARG A 18 3.99 0.20 6.57
C ARG A 18 2.88 0.50 5.55
N PHE A 19 1.75 -0.21 5.64
CA PHE A 19 0.60 0.04 4.79
C PHE A 19 0.00 1.43 5.05
N ALA A 20 -0.22 1.79 6.32
CA ALA A 20 -0.75 3.10 6.69
C ALA A 20 0.16 4.25 6.23
N ARG A 21 1.48 4.12 6.39
CA ARG A 21 2.46 5.11 5.91
C ARG A 21 2.40 5.26 4.40
N SER A 22 2.37 4.16 3.66
CA SER A 22 2.28 4.18 2.20
C SER A 22 1.00 4.87 1.75
N LEU A 23 -0.13 4.59 2.41
CA LEU A 23 -1.42 5.23 2.12
C LEU A 23 -1.37 6.74 2.38
N ILE A 24 -0.76 7.17 3.49
CA ILE A 24 -0.59 8.61 3.80
C ILE A 24 0.27 9.30 2.75
N VAL A 25 1.38 8.69 2.31
CA VAL A 25 2.24 9.24 1.25
C VAL A 25 1.47 9.37 -0.05
N TYR A 26 0.74 8.32 -0.45
CA TYR A 26 -0.08 8.34 -1.65
C TYR A 26 -1.14 9.44 -1.63
N MET A 27 -1.90 9.56 -0.53
CA MET A 27 -2.95 10.58 -0.38
C MET A 27 -2.40 12.00 -0.38
N ARG A 28 -1.26 12.24 0.30
CA ARG A 28 -0.56 13.54 0.24
C ARG A 28 -0.11 13.85 -1.18
N GLY A 29 0.42 12.85 -1.88
CA GLY A 29 0.76 12.94 -3.30
C GLY A 29 -0.42 13.36 -4.16
N ALA A 30 -1.55 12.68 -4.04
CA ALA A 30 -2.75 12.97 -4.81
C ALA A 30 -3.24 14.41 -4.61
N ILE A 31 -3.18 14.94 -3.38
CA ILE A 31 -3.50 16.34 -3.09
C ILE A 31 -2.51 17.28 -3.80
N LEU A 32 -1.20 16.98 -3.75
CA LEU A 32 -0.19 17.76 -4.47
C LEU A 32 -0.41 17.73 -5.99
N PHE A 33 -0.82 16.61 -6.56
CA PHE A 33 -1.17 16.48 -7.98
C PHE A 33 -2.35 17.36 -8.39
N GLN A 34 -3.32 17.57 -7.50
CA GLN A 34 -4.48 18.44 -7.73
C GLN A 34 -4.12 19.92 -7.64
N LEU A 35 -3.19 20.28 -6.74
CA LEU A 35 -2.82 21.68 -6.46
C LEU A 35 -1.70 22.21 -7.36
N ILE A 36 -0.80 21.34 -7.82
CA ILE A 36 0.41 21.75 -8.56
C ILE A 36 0.17 21.66 -10.06
N HIS A 37 0.43 22.77 -10.75
CA HIS A 37 0.33 22.84 -12.21
C HIS A 37 1.21 21.78 -12.90
N PRO A 38 0.75 21.14 -14.00
CA PRO A 38 1.52 20.13 -14.73
C PRO A 38 2.93 20.55 -15.16
N PHE A 39 3.15 21.85 -15.35
CA PHE A 39 4.47 22.40 -15.62
C PHE A 39 5.42 22.18 -14.44
N LEU A 40 5.06 22.66 -13.25
CA LEU A 40 5.93 22.59 -12.07
C LEU A 40 6.29 21.14 -11.74
N ARG A 41 5.32 20.23 -11.83
CA ARG A 41 5.54 18.82 -11.48
C ARG A 41 6.49 18.07 -12.43
N ASN A 42 6.60 18.51 -13.69
CA ASN A 42 7.46 17.86 -14.70
C ASN A 42 8.87 18.48 -14.75
N TYR A 43 9.00 19.78 -14.45
CA TYR A 43 10.25 20.52 -14.67
C TYR A 43 11.02 20.84 -13.39
N VAL A 44 10.38 20.82 -12.20
CA VAL A 44 11.06 21.08 -10.94
C VAL A 44 11.50 19.74 -10.31
N PRO A 45 12.81 19.52 -10.08
CA PRO A 45 13.33 18.26 -9.55
C PRO A 45 12.70 17.83 -8.21
N TYR A 46 12.36 18.80 -7.35
CA TYR A 46 11.69 18.54 -6.07
C TYR A 46 10.37 17.77 -6.25
N PHE A 47 9.52 18.20 -7.18
CA PHE A 47 8.24 17.55 -7.42
C PHE A 47 8.41 16.20 -8.11
N LYS A 48 9.41 16.05 -8.98
CA LYS A 48 9.73 14.77 -9.61
C LYS A 48 10.04 13.68 -8.59
N ASN A 49 10.86 13.98 -7.58
CA ASN A 49 11.17 13.03 -6.51
C ASN A 49 9.92 12.68 -5.69
N LYS A 50 9.08 13.68 -5.37
CA LYS A 50 7.81 13.43 -4.67
C LYS A 50 6.84 12.58 -5.47
N ILE A 51 6.80 12.74 -6.79
CA ILE A 51 5.98 11.90 -7.67
C ILE A 51 6.43 10.45 -7.60
N ASN A 52 7.74 10.20 -7.62
CA ASN A 52 8.27 8.83 -7.52
C ASN A 52 7.86 8.16 -6.21
N ASP A 53 8.00 8.85 -5.07
CA ASP A 53 7.57 8.33 -3.75
C ASP A 53 6.08 7.94 -3.74
N VAL A 54 5.25 8.73 -4.42
CA VAL A 54 3.79 8.53 -4.52
C VAL A 54 3.46 7.34 -5.42
N LEU A 55 4.17 7.19 -6.53
CA LEU A 55 4.02 6.05 -7.44
C LEU A 55 4.43 4.74 -6.76
N GLU A 56 5.58 4.71 -6.08
CA GLU A 56 6.01 3.53 -5.33
C GLU A 56 5.01 3.15 -4.23
N SER A 57 4.51 4.16 -3.51
CA SER A 57 3.49 3.94 -2.48
C SER A 57 2.18 3.39 -3.05
N ARG A 58 1.73 3.91 -4.20
CA ARG A 58 0.56 3.40 -4.93
C ARG A 58 0.75 1.94 -5.32
N ASP A 59 1.86 1.62 -5.96
CA ASP A 59 2.12 0.28 -6.48
C ASP A 59 2.22 -0.74 -5.34
N TYR A 60 2.84 -0.35 -4.21
CA TYR A 60 2.84 -1.16 -3.01
C TYR A 60 1.43 -1.43 -2.47
N ILE A 61 0.60 -0.39 -2.31
CA ILE A 61 -0.78 -0.54 -1.81
C ILE A 61 -1.60 -1.46 -2.72
N LEU A 62 -1.56 -1.24 -4.04
CA LEU A 62 -2.31 -2.03 -5.01
C LEU A 62 -1.87 -3.49 -4.99
N LYS A 63 -0.56 -3.74 -4.97
CA LYS A 63 -0.02 -5.11 -4.86
C LYS A 63 -0.47 -5.79 -3.57
N THR A 64 -0.40 -5.08 -2.44
CA THR A 64 -0.83 -5.62 -1.14
C THR A 64 -2.32 -5.96 -1.15
N LEU A 65 -3.18 -5.08 -1.67
CA LEU A 65 -4.62 -5.32 -1.76
C LEU A 65 -4.95 -6.47 -2.72
N ASN A 66 -4.32 -6.52 -3.89
CA ASN A 66 -4.51 -7.61 -4.85
C ASN A 66 -4.15 -8.96 -4.24
N ASN A 67 -2.99 -9.06 -3.58
CA ASN A 67 -2.58 -10.28 -2.89
C ASN A 67 -3.59 -10.71 -1.80
N MET A 68 -4.18 -9.75 -1.08
CA MET A 68 -5.22 -10.04 -0.08
C MET A 68 -6.50 -10.57 -0.73
N ILE A 69 -6.93 -9.95 -1.85
CA ILE A 69 -8.12 -10.37 -2.61
C ILE A 69 -7.90 -11.77 -3.19
N GLU A 70 -6.77 -12.02 -3.84
CA GLU A 70 -6.41 -13.31 -4.42
C GLU A 70 -6.35 -14.42 -3.36
N LYS A 71 -5.78 -14.14 -2.19
CA LYS A 71 -5.76 -15.07 -1.07
C LYS A 71 -7.17 -15.41 -0.62
N ARG A 72 -8.04 -14.40 -0.43
CA ARG A 72 -9.44 -14.61 -0.02
C ARG A 72 -10.22 -15.39 -1.08
N ASN A 73 -10.04 -15.08 -2.35
CA ASN A 73 -10.67 -15.81 -3.45
C ASN A 73 -10.23 -17.28 -3.47
N SER A 74 -8.93 -17.54 -3.30
CA SER A 74 -8.40 -18.90 -3.19
C SER A 74 -8.97 -19.66 -1.99
N ASP A 75 -9.12 -18.99 -0.83
CA ASP A 75 -9.77 -19.60 0.34
C ASP A 75 -11.24 -19.97 0.03
N PHE A 76 -11.98 -19.12 -0.69
CA PHE A 76 -13.36 -19.40 -1.10
C PHE A 76 -13.49 -20.50 -2.17
N THR A 77 -12.54 -20.59 -3.12
CA THR A 77 -12.55 -21.65 -4.15
C THR A 77 -12.20 -23.02 -3.56
N ASN A 78 -11.29 -23.08 -2.58
CA ASN A 78 -10.82 -24.33 -1.99
C ASN A 78 -11.71 -24.86 -0.85
N ILE A 79 -12.58 -24.01 -0.27
CA ILE A 79 -13.64 -24.46 0.63
C ILE A 79 -14.87 -24.71 -0.25
N PRO A 80 -15.23 -25.97 -0.59
CA PRO A 80 -16.49 -26.22 -1.27
C PRO A 80 -17.58 -25.62 -0.39
N GLN A 81 -18.39 -24.73 -0.97
CA GLN A 81 -19.54 -24.15 -0.31
C GLN A 81 -20.39 -25.33 0.20
N LYS A 82 -20.32 -25.62 1.50
CA LYS A 82 -21.33 -26.42 2.19
C LYS A 82 -22.60 -25.54 2.20
N LEU A 83 -23.27 -25.50 1.05
CA LEU A 83 -24.67 -25.12 0.95
C LEU A 83 -25.48 -26.41 0.79
#